data_AF-A0A382K3X2-F1
#
_entry.id   AF-A0A382K3X2-F1
#
_cell.length_a   1.000
_cell.length_b   1.000
_cell.length_c   1.000
_cell.angle_alpha   90.00
_cell.angle_beta   90.00
_cell.angle_gamma   90.00
#
_symmetry.space_group_name_H-M   'P 1'
#
loop_
_entity.id
_entity.type
_entity.pdbx_description
1 polymer ?
#
loop_
_entity_poly.entity_id
_entity_poly.type
_entity_poly.pdbx_seq_one_letter_code
_entity_poly.pdbx_strand_id
1 'polypeptide(L)'
;MLTAIIGLLFFIIINFFLISTDTEKRLTIQSKQNDKIINQIANYLEESAILRVRLFNEACEENISKDSDNEIKKNIQECENIILSEPQLDPTLTQKYVIQNYLDENFIIKIFDESWIKYADTEEMYLSSYVVELDIENFSENSNFFNVYKNLYLNFFQNIHDFFIKTKLQSFFIDFRGDVFVVQETIKNQLSSSNIYLDSENNITQI
;
A
#
# COMPACT_ATOMS: atom_id res chain seq x y z
N MET A 1 4.11 -39.21 -35.48
CA MET A 1 3.06 -38.18 -35.30
C MET A 1 2.44 -38.24 -33.91
N LEU A 2 1.84 -39.35 -33.50
CA LEU A 2 1.20 -39.46 -32.17
C LEU A 2 2.15 -39.16 -30.99
N THR A 3 3.38 -39.68 -31.05
CA THR A 3 4.44 -39.40 -30.08
C THR A 3 4.84 -37.91 -30.03
N ALA A 4 4.84 -37.22 -31.17
CA ALA A 4 5.15 -35.79 -31.24
C ALA A 4 3.99 -34.94 -30.67
N ILE A 5 2.74 -35.34 -30.91
CA ILE A 5 1.55 -34.68 -30.35
C ILE A 5 1.53 -34.84 -28.82
N ILE A 6 1.85 -36.02 -28.31
CA ILE A 6 1.97 -36.28 -26.87
C ILE A 6 3.11 -35.47 -26.25
N GLY A 7 4.27 -35.40 -26.94
CA GLY A 7 5.40 -34.57 -26.50
C GLY A 7 5.04 -33.08 -26.43
N LEU A 8 4.29 -32.58 -27.41
CA LEU A 8 3.78 -31.20 -27.41
C LEU A 8 2.82 -30.95 -26.23
N LEU A 9 1.91 -31.88 -25.96
CA LEU A 9 0.99 -31.79 -24.82
C LEU A 9 1.73 -31.74 -23.48
N PHE A 10 2.72 -32.62 -23.28
CA PHE A 10 3.56 -32.59 -22.08
C PHE A 10 4.36 -31.29 -21.97
N PHE A 11 4.88 -30.78 -23.08
CA PHE A 11 5.58 -29.49 -23.09
C PHE A 11 4.66 -28.33 -22.67
N ILE A 12 3.42 -28.30 -23.16
CA ILE A 12 2.43 -27.29 -22.76
C ILE A 12 2.11 -27.41 -21.26
N ILE A 13 1.89 -28.62 -20.76
CA ILE A 13 1.57 -28.86 -19.34
C ILE A 13 2.73 -28.45 -18.42
N ILE A 14 3.97 -28.81 -18.76
CA ILE A 14 5.16 -28.46 -17.97
C ILE A 14 5.37 -26.95 -17.96
N ASN A 15 5.27 -26.29 -19.12
CA ASN A 15 5.36 -24.82 -19.19
C ASN A 15 4.26 -24.15 -18.38
N PHE A 16 3.03 -24.66 -18.43
CA PHE A 16 1.93 -24.16 -17.61
C PHE A 16 2.23 -24.26 -16.11
N PHE A 17 2.72 -25.40 -15.65
CA PHE A 17 3.06 -25.59 -14.24
C PHE A 17 4.22 -24.69 -13.79
N LEU A 18 5.24 -24.52 -14.63
CA LEU A 18 6.35 -23.60 -14.38
C LEU A 18 5.87 -22.16 -14.25
N ILE A 19 5.07 -21.67 -15.19
CA ILE A 19 4.52 -20.31 -15.16
C ILE A 19 3.67 -20.10 -13.90
N SER A 20 2.75 -21.03 -13.60
CA SER A 20 1.85 -20.88 -12.45
C SER A 20 2.61 -20.80 -11.12
N THR A 21 3.58 -21.69 -10.92
CA THR A 21 4.35 -21.76 -9.67
C THR A 21 5.32 -20.58 -9.52
N ASP A 22 5.97 -20.14 -10.59
CA ASP A 22 6.88 -19.00 -10.56
C ASP A 22 6.13 -17.68 -10.33
N THR A 23 4.98 -17.51 -11.00
CA THR A 23 4.12 -16.33 -10.81
C THR A 23 3.67 -16.20 -9.34
N GLU A 24 3.28 -17.30 -8.71
CA GLU A 24 2.84 -17.29 -7.30
C GLU A 24 3.97 -16.96 -6.32
N LYS A 25 5.15 -17.53 -6.53
CA LYS A 25 6.34 -17.19 -5.75
C LYS A 25 6.73 -15.72 -5.91
N ARG A 26 6.71 -15.21 -7.14
CA ARG A 26 7.03 -13.81 -7.41
C ARG A 26 6.04 -12.86 -6.73
N LEU A 27 4.74 -13.14 -6.81
CA LEU A 27 3.70 -12.35 -6.15
C LEU A 27 3.83 -12.36 -4.64
N THR A 28 4.10 -13.51 -4.03
CA THR A 28 4.29 -13.61 -2.57
C THR A 28 5.55 -12.90 -2.09
N ILE A 29 6.64 -12.92 -2.88
CA ILE A 29 7.85 -12.15 -2.58
C ILE A 29 7.58 -10.65 -2.67
N GLN A 30 6.91 -10.19 -3.74
CA GLN A 30 6.54 -8.79 -3.91
C GLN A 30 5.63 -8.29 -2.78
N SER A 31 4.63 -9.09 -2.39
CA SER A 31 3.76 -8.76 -1.24
C SER A 31 4.57 -8.53 0.03
N LYS A 32 5.50 -9.44 0.36
CA LYS A 32 6.35 -9.30 1.56
C LYS A 32 7.26 -8.08 1.51
N GLN A 33 7.77 -7.72 0.32
CA GLN A 33 8.57 -6.51 0.14
C GLN A 33 7.71 -5.27 0.37
N ASN A 34 6.50 -5.23 -0.19
CA ASN A 34 5.55 -4.15 0.00
C ASN A 34 5.19 -3.99 1.47
N ASP A 35 4.89 -5.09 2.18
CA ASP A 35 4.57 -5.05 3.62
C ASP A 35 5.73 -4.46 4.44
N LYS A 36 6.98 -4.81 4.09
CA LYS A 36 8.16 -4.25 4.75
C LYS A 36 8.27 -2.75 4.51
N ILE A 37 8.03 -2.29 3.28
CA ILE A 37 8.07 -0.86 2.93
C ILE A 37 6.95 -0.10 3.65
N ILE A 38 5.73 -0.65 3.67
CA ILE A 38 4.60 -0.10 4.42
C ILE A 38 4.96 0.07 5.90
N ASN A 39 5.55 -0.95 6.52
CA ASN A 39 5.96 -0.88 7.92
C ASN A 39 7.07 0.16 8.17
N GLN A 40 8.01 0.31 7.23
CA GLN A 40 9.05 1.33 7.34
C GLN A 40 8.47 2.75 7.28
N ILE A 41 7.55 2.98 6.35
CA ILE A 41 6.82 4.24 6.21
C ILE A 41 6.00 4.49 7.47
N ALA A 42 5.22 3.52 7.92
CA ALA A 42 4.37 3.63 9.12
C ALA A 42 5.20 3.99 10.36
N ASN A 43 6.29 3.26 10.61
CA ASN A 43 7.17 3.53 11.75
C ASN A 43 7.78 4.93 11.68
N TYR A 44 8.25 5.35 10.50
CA TYR A 44 8.79 6.70 10.33
C TYR A 44 7.73 7.77 10.59
N LEU A 45 6.52 7.61 10.03
CA LEU A 45 5.43 8.56 10.21
C LEU A 45 4.95 8.63 11.67
N GLU A 46 4.93 7.49 12.37
CA GLU A 46 4.61 7.44 13.80
C GLU A 46 5.65 8.17 14.65
N GLU A 47 6.95 7.95 14.38
CA GLU A 47 8.04 8.64 15.08
C GLU A 47 8.13 10.13 14.73
N SER A 48 7.73 10.50 13.52
CA SER A 48 7.84 11.87 12.99
C SER A 48 6.57 12.70 13.10
N ALA A 49 5.45 12.15 13.59
CA ALA A 49 4.23 12.92 13.86
C ALA A 49 4.52 14.07 14.84
N ILE A 50 4.28 15.32 14.41
CA ILE A 50 4.73 16.53 15.10
C ILE A 50 3.73 17.00 16.16
N LEU A 51 4.32 17.41 17.28
CA LEU A 51 3.85 18.06 18.51
C LEU A 51 2.34 18.14 18.77
N ARG A 52 1.95 17.44 19.84
CA ARG A 52 0.64 17.59 20.48
C ARG A 52 0.43 19.03 20.96
N VAL A 53 -0.62 19.67 20.49
CA VAL A 53 -1.00 21.01 20.93
C VAL A 53 -1.77 20.88 22.25
N ARG A 54 -1.53 21.79 23.20
CA ARG A 54 -2.33 21.84 24.42
C ARG A 54 -3.77 22.20 24.05
N LEU A 55 -4.71 21.33 24.39
CA LEU A 55 -6.12 21.63 24.24
C LEU A 55 -6.54 22.62 25.33
N PHE A 56 -7.19 23.70 24.94
CA PHE A 56 -7.73 24.67 25.88
C PHE A 56 -8.94 24.06 26.60
N ASN A 57 -8.90 24.00 27.92
CA ASN A 57 -10.05 23.63 28.75
C ASN A 57 -10.73 24.92 29.24
N GLU A 58 -11.82 25.30 28.58
CA GLU A 58 -12.59 26.52 28.87
C GLU A 58 -13.17 26.54 30.30
N ALA A 59 -13.48 25.35 30.87
CA ALA A 59 -13.97 25.22 32.24
C ALA A 59 -12.93 25.59 33.33
N CYS A 60 -11.65 25.64 32.97
CA CYS A 60 -10.57 26.00 33.89
C CYS A 60 -10.32 27.51 33.97
N GLU A 61 -10.80 28.31 33.01
CA GLU A 61 -10.53 29.74 32.95
C GLU A 61 -11.53 30.55 33.81
N GLU A 62 -12.78 30.09 33.90
CA GLU A 62 -13.82 30.77 34.70
C GLU A 62 -13.53 30.78 36.21
N ASN A 63 -12.80 29.78 36.72
CA ASN A 63 -12.55 29.60 38.16
C ASN A 63 -11.35 30.42 38.70
N ILE A 64 -10.57 31.06 37.85
CA ILE A 64 -9.40 31.87 38.28
C ILE A 64 -9.82 33.28 38.71
N SER A 65 -11.06 33.70 38.40
CA SER A 65 -11.54 35.06 38.62
C SER A 65 -12.35 35.30 39.90
N LYS A 66 -12.56 34.27 40.74
CA LYS A 66 -13.42 34.39 41.93
C LYS A 66 -12.75 33.84 43.19
N ASP A 67 -12.20 34.77 43.98
CA ASP A 67 -11.71 34.54 45.33
C ASP A 67 -12.77 33.83 46.21
N SER A 68 -12.57 32.53 46.50
CA SER A 68 -13.14 31.88 47.69
C SER A 68 -12.39 30.59 48.06
N ASP A 69 -11.72 30.62 49.20
CA ASP A 69 -10.49 29.89 49.50
C ASP A 69 -10.57 28.39 49.88
N ASN A 70 -11.67 27.65 49.66
CA ASN A 70 -11.70 26.24 50.11
C ASN A 70 -12.31 25.20 49.15
N GLU A 71 -13.07 25.58 48.12
CA GLU A 71 -13.53 24.65 47.06
C GLU A 71 -12.54 24.56 45.89
N ILE A 72 -11.69 25.57 45.73
CA ILE A 72 -10.79 25.74 44.59
C ILE A 72 -9.71 24.64 44.52
N LYS A 73 -9.25 24.09 45.65
CA LYS A 73 -8.18 23.06 45.65
C LYS A 73 -8.55 21.76 44.95
N LYS A 74 -9.84 21.39 44.89
CA LYS A 74 -10.29 20.18 44.19
C LYS A 74 -10.40 20.38 42.68
N ASN A 75 -10.84 21.56 42.24
CA ASN A 75 -11.00 21.91 40.83
C ASN A 75 -9.67 22.31 40.16
N ILE A 76 -8.74 22.93 40.90
CA ILE A 76 -7.38 23.21 40.38
C ILE A 76 -6.63 21.92 40.03
N GLN A 77 -6.82 20.86 40.83
CA GLN A 77 -6.13 19.58 40.60
C GLN A 77 -6.63 18.85 39.35
N GLU A 78 -7.88 19.06 38.91
CA GLU A 78 -8.38 18.57 37.61
C GLU A 78 -7.83 19.39 36.43
N CYS A 79 -7.58 20.69 36.62
CA CYS A 79 -7.02 21.59 35.62
C CYS A 79 -5.49 21.48 35.45
N GLU A 80 -4.81 20.76 36.34
CA GLU A 80 -3.36 20.51 36.28
C GLU A 80 -2.99 19.47 35.23
N ASN A 81 -3.95 18.64 34.80
CA ASN A 81 -3.76 17.66 33.74
C ASN A 81 -3.81 18.34 32.36
N ILE A 82 -2.63 18.58 31.78
CA ILE A 82 -2.48 19.09 30.42
C ILE A 82 -3.05 18.04 29.44
N ILE A 83 -4.27 18.27 28.95
CA ILE A 83 -4.83 17.47 27.85
C ILE A 83 -4.13 17.90 26.56
N LEU A 84 -3.41 16.96 25.96
CA LEU A 84 -2.67 17.15 24.72
C LEU A 84 -3.52 16.60 23.56
N SER A 85 -3.47 17.25 22.40
CA SER A 85 -4.09 16.72 21.19
C SER A 85 -3.47 15.39 20.78
N GLU A 86 -4.18 14.64 19.95
CA GLU A 86 -3.58 13.51 19.25
C GLU A 86 -2.44 14.01 18.33
N PRO A 87 -1.37 13.21 18.15
CA PRO A 87 -0.29 13.55 17.23
C PRO A 87 -0.85 13.69 15.81
N GLN A 88 -0.42 14.72 15.08
CA GLN A 88 -0.79 14.87 13.67
C GLN A 88 0.46 14.80 12.80
N LEU A 89 0.30 14.21 11.61
CA LEU A 89 1.36 14.18 10.61
C LEU A 89 1.58 15.58 10.05
N ASP A 90 2.83 15.99 9.93
CA ASP A 90 3.19 17.18 9.17
C ASP A 90 3.21 16.85 7.68
N PRO A 91 2.37 17.48 6.84
CA PRO A 91 2.33 17.22 5.41
C PRO A 91 3.69 17.47 4.73
N THR A 92 4.44 18.48 5.18
CA THR A 92 5.71 18.87 4.54
C THR A 92 6.78 17.81 4.79
N LEU A 93 6.93 17.37 6.04
CA LEU A 93 7.86 16.32 6.42
C LEU A 93 7.50 14.98 5.76
N THR A 94 6.21 14.65 5.73
CA THR A 94 5.67 13.44 5.08
C THR A 94 6.02 13.41 3.60
N GLN A 95 5.73 14.48 2.86
CA GLN A 95 6.08 14.58 1.43
C GLN A 95 7.58 14.47 1.19
N LYS A 96 8.39 15.18 1.99
CA LYS A 96 9.84 15.15 1.86
C LYS A 96 10.41 13.75 2.06
N TYR A 97 9.94 13.03 3.06
CA TYR A 97 10.37 11.66 3.32
C TYR A 97 10.02 10.72 2.17
N VAL A 98 8.77 10.77 1.69
CA VAL A 98 8.30 9.92 0.58
C VAL A 98 9.11 10.19 -0.68
N ILE A 99 9.31 11.46 -1.03
CA ILE A 99 10.09 11.87 -2.21
C ILE A 99 11.53 11.34 -2.12
N GLN A 100 12.18 11.48 -0.98
CA GLN A 100 13.60 11.13 -0.85
C GLN A 100 13.86 9.62 -0.88
N ASN A 101 12.89 8.81 -0.47
CA ASN A 101 13.10 7.37 -0.28
C ASN A 101 12.40 6.52 -1.34
N TYR A 102 11.37 7.04 -2.03
CA TYR A 102 10.46 6.22 -2.82
C TYR A 102 9.97 6.86 -4.13
N LEU A 103 10.45 8.06 -4.52
CA LEU A 103 9.99 8.70 -5.75
C LEU A 103 10.32 7.88 -7.01
N ASP A 104 11.50 7.25 -7.04
CA ASP A 104 12.02 6.52 -8.21
C ASP A 104 11.66 5.03 -8.19
N GLU A 105 10.78 4.61 -7.29
CA GLU A 105 10.38 3.22 -7.15
C GLU A 105 9.31 2.81 -8.18
N ASN A 106 9.23 1.51 -8.47
CA ASN A 106 8.26 0.96 -9.45
C ASN A 106 6.82 0.87 -8.93
N PHE A 107 6.49 1.55 -7.84
CA PHE A 107 5.19 1.52 -7.19
C PHE A 107 4.82 2.90 -6.66
N ILE A 108 3.52 3.16 -6.57
CA ILE A 108 2.99 4.47 -6.17
C ILE A 108 2.70 4.44 -4.67
N ILE A 109 3.14 5.47 -3.95
CA ILE A 109 2.84 5.67 -2.53
C ILE A 109 1.85 6.82 -2.40
N LYS A 110 0.74 6.53 -1.72
CA LYS A 110 -0.29 7.51 -1.36
C LYS A 110 -0.50 7.48 0.16
N ILE A 111 -0.42 8.64 0.81
CA ILE A 111 -0.65 8.78 2.26
C ILE A 111 -1.87 9.66 2.46
N PHE A 112 -2.81 9.17 3.27
CA PHE A 112 -4.05 9.86 3.62
C PHE A 112 -4.11 10.10 5.14
N ASP A 113 -4.77 11.16 5.55
CA ASP A 113 -5.17 11.37 6.93
C ASP A 113 -6.54 10.71 7.23
N GLU A 114 -6.98 10.81 8.48
CA GLU A 114 -8.28 10.28 8.93
C GLU A 114 -9.48 10.96 8.24
N SER A 115 -9.29 12.18 7.73
CA SER A 115 -10.29 12.94 6.97
C SER A 115 -10.26 12.65 5.46
N TRP A 116 -9.47 11.67 5.01
CA TRP A 116 -9.25 11.30 3.60
C TRP A 116 -8.54 12.36 2.76
N ILE A 117 -7.86 13.31 3.42
CA ILE A 117 -7.02 14.31 2.78
C ILE A 117 -5.67 13.66 2.44
N LYS A 118 -5.23 13.86 1.20
CA LYS A 118 -3.98 13.29 0.70
C LYS A 118 -2.79 14.15 1.14
N TYR A 119 -1.85 13.56 1.88
CA TYR A 119 -0.62 14.23 2.31
C TYR A 119 0.54 14.02 1.35
N ALA A 120 0.67 12.84 0.75
CA ALA A 120 1.69 12.54 -0.24
C ALA A 120 1.14 11.66 -1.34
N ASP A 121 1.58 11.90 -2.58
CA ASP A 121 1.28 11.11 -3.76
C ASP A 121 2.45 11.16 -4.74
N THR A 122 3.14 10.05 -4.91
CA THR A 122 4.27 9.98 -5.84
C THR A 122 3.84 10.09 -7.30
N GLU A 123 2.56 9.83 -7.63
CA GLU A 123 2.01 9.95 -8.99
C GLU A 123 1.82 11.42 -9.40
N GLU A 124 1.47 12.27 -8.46
CA GLU A 124 1.23 13.71 -8.67
C GLU A 124 2.49 14.55 -8.38
N MET A 125 3.55 13.93 -7.86
CA MET A 125 4.84 14.58 -7.59
C MET A 125 5.68 14.68 -8.86
N TYR A 126 6.05 15.90 -9.24
CA TYR A 126 6.86 16.15 -10.44
C TYR A 126 8.26 15.53 -10.34
N LEU A 127 8.61 14.65 -11.29
CA LEU A 127 9.99 14.31 -11.59
C LEU A 127 10.65 15.47 -12.35
N SER A 128 11.75 16.00 -11.83
CA SER A 128 12.53 17.06 -12.50
C SER A 128 13.20 16.62 -13.81
N SER A 129 13.14 15.32 -14.15
CA SER A 129 13.78 14.72 -15.32
C SER A 129 12.77 13.98 -16.19
N TYR A 130 11.82 14.70 -16.80
CA TYR A 130 11.07 14.17 -17.95
C TYR A 130 12.01 14.13 -19.17
N VAL A 131 12.83 13.09 -19.27
CA VAL A 131 13.56 12.77 -20.50
C VAL A 131 12.63 11.91 -21.34
N VAL A 132 12.16 12.47 -22.45
CA VAL A 132 11.36 11.77 -23.45
C VAL A 132 12.26 10.77 -24.18
N GLU A 133 11.97 9.49 -24.07
CA GLU A 133 12.54 8.46 -24.94
C GLU A 133 11.96 8.62 -26.34
N LEU A 134 12.86 8.77 -27.32
CA LEU A 134 12.54 8.76 -28.75
C LEU A 134 12.44 7.31 -29.22
N ASP A 135 11.33 6.97 -29.87
CA ASP A 135 11.09 5.66 -30.47
C ASP A 135 12.25 5.25 -31.40
N ILE A 136 12.81 4.08 -31.16
CA ILE A 136 13.74 3.43 -32.09
C ILE A 136 12.91 2.90 -33.25
N GLU A 137 13.12 3.47 -34.44
CA GLU A 137 12.49 3.04 -35.69
C GLU A 137 12.65 1.52 -35.90
N ASN A 138 11.52 0.84 -36.14
CA ASN A 138 11.49 -0.57 -36.50
C ASN A 138 12.18 -0.79 -37.85
N PHE A 139 13.38 -1.38 -37.83
CA PHE A 139 14.00 -1.87 -39.04
C PHE A 139 13.24 -3.10 -39.58
N SER A 140 12.94 -3.06 -40.87
CA SER A 140 12.38 -4.18 -41.64
C SER A 140 13.35 -5.37 -41.66
N GLU A 141 13.13 -6.38 -40.81
CA GLU A 141 13.85 -7.65 -40.92
C GLU A 141 13.38 -8.45 -42.14
N ASN A 142 14.31 -8.82 -43.02
CA ASN A 142 14.08 -9.82 -44.05
C ASN A 142 13.59 -11.13 -43.38
N SER A 143 12.33 -11.47 -43.58
CA SER A 143 11.69 -12.57 -42.86
C SER A 143 12.11 -13.94 -43.41
N ASN A 144 13.14 -14.53 -42.81
CA ASN A 144 13.43 -15.96 -42.97
C ASN A 144 12.27 -16.78 -42.34
N PHE A 145 11.93 -17.95 -42.90
CA PHE A 145 10.86 -18.83 -42.38
C PHE A 145 11.01 -19.11 -40.88
N PHE A 146 12.25 -19.27 -40.42
CA PHE A 146 12.57 -19.42 -39.00
C PHE A 146 12.13 -18.20 -38.16
N ASN A 147 12.33 -16.98 -38.64
CA ASN A 147 11.93 -15.76 -37.94
C ASN A 147 10.41 -15.62 -37.89
N VAL A 148 9.71 -15.97 -38.97
CA VAL A 148 8.24 -16.01 -38.99
C VAL A 148 7.70 -17.02 -37.97
N TYR A 149 8.26 -18.24 -37.96
CA TYR A 149 7.89 -19.26 -36.99
C TYR A 149 8.19 -18.83 -35.54
N LYS A 150 9.37 -18.28 -35.29
CA LYS A 150 9.79 -17.77 -33.98
C LYS A 150 8.84 -16.69 -33.49
N ASN A 151 8.51 -15.71 -34.33
CA ASN A 151 7.63 -14.60 -33.96
C ASN A 151 6.19 -15.09 -33.71
N LEU A 152 5.67 -16.00 -34.52
CA LEU A 152 4.36 -16.63 -34.28
C LEU A 152 4.34 -17.40 -32.96
N TYR A 153 5.38 -18.18 -32.66
CA TYR A 153 5.50 -18.90 -31.40
C TYR A 153 5.60 -17.95 -30.22
N LEU A 154 6.45 -16.92 -30.28
CA LEU A 154 6.62 -15.94 -29.21
C LEU A 154 5.34 -15.16 -28.96
N ASN A 155 4.67 -14.69 -30.00
CA ASN A 155 3.39 -13.99 -29.86
C ASN A 155 2.32 -14.89 -29.26
N PHE A 156 2.23 -16.15 -29.70
CA PHE A 156 1.28 -17.11 -29.16
C PHE A 156 1.58 -17.44 -27.69
N PHE A 157 2.85 -17.63 -27.35
CA PHE A 157 3.30 -17.86 -25.98
C PHE A 157 3.00 -16.65 -25.09
N GLN A 158 3.34 -15.44 -25.52
CA GLN A 158 3.05 -14.20 -24.80
C GLN A 158 1.53 -14.03 -24.58
N ASN A 159 0.72 -14.19 -25.62
CA ASN A 159 -0.74 -14.09 -25.48
C ASN A 159 -1.31 -15.10 -24.48
N ILE A 160 -0.84 -16.35 -24.52
CA ILE A 160 -1.26 -17.39 -23.56
C ILE A 160 -0.78 -17.04 -22.15
N HIS A 161 0.47 -16.67 -22.02
CA HIS A 161 1.10 -16.29 -20.77
C HIS A 161 0.34 -15.12 -20.11
N ASP A 162 0.08 -14.06 -20.87
CA ASP A 162 -0.62 -12.87 -20.42
C ASP A 162 -2.08 -13.17 -20.09
N PHE A 163 -2.74 -14.02 -20.88
CA PHE A 163 -4.08 -14.51 -20.56
C PHE A 163 -4.11 -15.25 -19.22
N PHE A 164 -3.14 -16.14 -18.97
CA PHE A 164 -3.06 -16.88 -17.71
C PHE A 164 -2.69 -16.00 -16.53
N ILE A 165 -1.73 -15.09 -16.68
CA ILE A 165 -1.39 -14.09 -15.66
C ILE A 165 -2.63 -13.27 -15.34
N LYS A 166 -3.30 -12.72 -16.35
CA LYS A 166 -4.51 -11.90 -16.16
C LYS A 166 -5.61 -12.69 -15.45
N THR A 167 -5.87 -13.94 -15.87
CA THR A 167 -6.90 -14.79 -15.26
C THR A 167 -6.55 -15.16 -13.81
N LYS A 168 -5.28 -15.51 -13.53
CA LYS A 168 -4.81 -15.84 -12.17
C LYS A 168 -4.81 -14.61 -11.27
N LEU A 169 -4.50 -13.43 -11.81
CA LEU A 169 -4.53 -12.17 -11.06
C LEU A 169 -5.94 -11.61 -10.88
N GLN A 170 -6.86 -11.88 -11.80
CA GLN A 170 -8.23 -11.39 -11.74
C GLN A 170 -8.98 -11.87 -10.50
N SER A 171 -8.64 -13.05 -9.96
CA SER A 171 -9.19 -13.52 -8.69
C SER A 171 -8.63 -12.79 -7.45
N PHE A 172 -7.51 -12.07 -7.57
CA PHE A 172 -6.91 -11.28 -6.49
C PHE A 172 -7.34 -9.81 -6.51
N PHE A 173 -7.87 -9.32 -7.64
CA PHE A 173 -8.28 -7.92 -7.75
C PHE A 173 -9.73 -7.71 -7.31
N ILE A 174 -9.91 -6.81 -6.33
CA ILE A 174 -11.20 -6.22 -6.00
C ILE A 174 -11.50 -5.14 -7.05
N ASP A 175 -12.77 -4.97 -7.46
CA ASP A 175 -13.17 -3.86 -8.35
C ASP A 175 -12.68 -2.53 -7.77
N PHE A 176 -11.74 -1.89 -8.48
CA PHE A 176 -11.21 -0.60 -8.07
C PHE A 176 -12.28 0.47 -8.26
N ARG A 177 -12.76 1.04 -7.15
CA ARG A 177 -13.76 2.11 -7.12
C ARG A 177 -13.19 3.47 -6.73
N GLY A 178 -11.87 3.57 -6.63
CA GLY A 178 -11.13 4.77 -6.22
C GLY A 178 -10.23 4.51 -5.01
N ASP A 179 -9.23 5.38 -4.82
CA ASP A 179 -8.20 5.24 -3.79
C ASP A 179 -8.80 5.16 -2.36
N VAL A 180 -9.79 6.00 -2.06
CA VAL A 180 -10.48 6.00 -0.75
C VAL A 180 -11.17 4.67 -0.46
N PHE A 181 -11.79 4.05 -1.48
CA PHE A 181 -12.43 2.75 -1.32
C PHE A 181 -11.42 1.65 -0.99
N VAL A 182 -10.23 1.68 -1.61
CA VAL A 182 -9.16 0.73 -1.33
C VAL A 182 -8.69 0.86 0.12
N VAL A 183 -8.45 2.09 0.59
CA VAL A 183 -8.01 2.32 1.97
C VAL A 183 -9.09 1.87 2.97
N GLN A 184 -10.37 2.16 2.71
CA GLN A 184 -11.49 1.71 3.54
C GLN A 184 -11.57 0.17 3.64
N GLU A 185 -11.49 -0.54 2.52
CA GLU A 185 -11.59 -2.00 2.53
C GLU A 185 -10.35 -2.64 3.18
N THR A 186 -9.17 -2.04 3.03
CA THR A 186 -7.94 -2.46 3.74
C THR A 186 -8.09 -2.34 5.25
N ILE A 187 -8.57 -1.18 5.76
CA ILE A 187 -8.80 -0.97 7.20
C ILE A 187 -9.82 -2.00 7.73
N LYS A 188 -10.92 -2.20 7.00
CA LYS A 188 -11.95 -3.16 7.38
C LYS A 188 -11.44 -4.59 7.42
N ASN A 189 -10.61 -4.99 6.44
CA ASN A 189 -9.98 -6.30 6.42
C ASN A 189 -8.99 -6.46 7.59
N GLN A 190 -8.21 -5.44 7.90
CA GLN A 190 -7.31 -5.44 9.06
C GLN A 190 -8.08 -5.60 10.38
N LEU A 191 -9.14 -4.82 10.59
CA LEU A 191 -10.03 -4.95 11.76
C LEU A 191 -10.68 -6.33 11.85
N SER A 192 -11.03 -6.93 10.71
CA SER A 192 -11.60 -8.27 10.67
C SER A 192 -10.62 -9.37 11.06
N SER A 193 -9.32 -9.15 10.84
CA SER A 193 -8.25 -10.05 11.25
C SER A 193 -7.86 -9.91 12.73
N SER A 194 -8.08 -8.74 13.33
CA SER A 194 -7.87 -8.44 14.75
C SER A 194 -9.10 -8.70 15.63
N ASN A 195 -10.10 -9.43 15.11
CA ASN A 195 -11.36 -9.65 15.83
C ASN A 195 -11.11 -10.43 17.13
N ILE A 196 -11.62 -9.86 18.22
CA ILE A 196 -11.56 -10.34 19.60
C ILE A 196 -11.94 -11.82 19.71
N TYR A 197 -11.08 -12.60 20.37
CA TYR A 197 -11.36 -13.98 20.72
C TYR A 197 -11.70 -14.07 22.21
N LEU A 198 -12.71 -14.89 22.53
CA LEU A 198 -12.95 -15.34 23.89
C LEU A 198 -12.03 -16.54 24.15
N ASP A 199 -11.16 -16.41 25.16
CA ASP A 199 -10.41 -17.58 25.64
C ASP A 199 -11.35 -18.58 26.35
N SER A 200 -10.83 -19.74 26.72
CA SER A 200 -11.60 -20.79 27.43
C SER A 200 -12.14 -20.37 28.82
N GLU A 201 -11.72 -19.21 29.32
CA GLU A 201 -12.12 -18.61 30.60
C GLU A 201 -13.03 -17.38 30.40
N ASN A 202 -13.54 -17.14 29.18
CA ASN A 202 -14.31 -15.98 28.77
C ASN A 202 -13.55 -14.63 28.88
N ASN A 203 -12.22 -14.64 28.92
CA ASN A 203 -11.48 -13.40 28.84
C ASN A 203 -11.42 -12.91 27.39
N ILE A 204 -11.69 -11.61 27.22
CA ILE A 204 -11.55 -10.92 25.94
C ILE A 204 -10.05 -10.74 25.68
N THR A 205 -9.54 -11.38 24.63
CA THR A 205 -8.17 -11.19 24.17
C THR A 205 -8.16 -10.58 22.76
N GLN A 206 -7.32 -9.57 22.58
CA GLN A 206 -7.08 -8.86 21.33
C GLN A 206 -5.64 -9.15 20.90
N ILE A 207 -5.45 -9.55 19.65
CA ILE A 207 -4.13 -9.64 18.99
C ILE A 207 -4.09 -8.52 17.96
#